data_AF-A0A538AE27-F1
#
_entry.id   AF-A0A538AE27-F1
#
_cell.length_a   1.000
_cell.length_b   1.000
_cell.length_c   1.000
_cell.angle_alpha   90.00
_cell.angle_beta   90.00
_cell.angle_gamma   90.00
#
_symmetry.space_group_name_H-M   'P 1'
#
loop_
_entity.id
_entity.type
_entity.pdbx_description
1 polymer ?
#
loop_
_entity_poly.entity_id
_entity_poly.type
_entity_poly.pdbx_seq_one_letter_code
_entity_poly.pdbx_strand_id
1 'polypeptide(L)'
;MIALSTAQGILVGVAAGAGVVILLWALASGVRRPGGVRGPDIPSAMRSAPSDEDLEVPVREKLYIWGLITVLIMAVWVPVLFLRENTTNKEDIQGLLATSVERGHLTTLPGNEENQIGFNCERCHGPGLHGGQNVYNGNVVVVPNLQTVCGGADFGHPLITDLQDVINTIAQGRTGTDMPSWSVRYSGAMDDQQIQDLVNYILSIQKVPELKNICLHAPSAPSSSPSPSSSP
;
A
#
# COMPACT_ATOMS: atom_id res chain seq x y z
N MET A 1 2.65 -22.29 -9.46
CA MET A 1 1.88 -21.03 -9.53
C MET A 1 2.06 -20.49 -10.94
N ILE A 2 1.01 -20.53 -11.77
CA ILE A 2 1.09 -20.04 -13.15
C ILE A 2 0.88 -18.53 -13.08
N ALA A 3 1.93 -17.75 -13.28
CA ALA A 3 1.85 -16.30 -13.39
C ALA A 3 1.24 -15.97 -14.76
N LEU A 4 -0.08 -15.78 -14.82
CA LEU A 4 -0.73 -15.22 -16.02
C LEU A 4 -0.43 -13.72 -16.06
N SER A 5 0.01 -13.22 -17.22
CA SER A 5 0.09 -11.77 -17.42
C SER A 5 -1.31 -11.15 -17.26
N THR A 6 -1.38 -9.86 -16.93
CA THR A 6 -2.66 -9.14 -16.75
C THR A 6 -3.61 -9.34 -17.93
N ALA A 7 -3.08 -9.38 -19.15
CA ALA A 7 -3.83 -9.67 -20.38
C ALA A 7 -4.35 -11.11 -20.45
N GLN A 8 -3.55 -12.10 -20.04
CA GLN A 8 -3.98 -13.51 -20.00
C GLN A 8 -5.02 -13.74 -18.90
N GLY A 9 -4.92 -13.06 -17.76
CA GLY A 9 -5.91 -13.10 -16.69
C GLY A 9 -7.29 -12.59 -17.14
N ILE A 10 -7.32 -11.51 -17.91
CA ILE A 10 -8.56 -10.96 -18.49
C ILE A 10 -9.17 -11.95 -19.49
N LEU A 11 -8.36 -12.54 -20.38
CA LEU A 11 -8.85 -13.50 -21.39
C LEU A 11 -9.43 -14.77 -20.76
N VAL A 12 -8.78 -15.31 -19.72
CA VAL A 12 -9.31 -16.46 -18.99
C VAL A 12 -10.59 -16.10 -18.23
N GLY A 13 -10.65 -14.91 -17.63
CA GLY A 13 -11.86 -14.41 -16.97
C GLY A 13 -13.04 -14.26 -17.93
N VAL A 14 -12.81 -13.70 -19.12
CA VAL A 14 -13.84 -13.55 -20.17
C VAL A 14 -14.27 -14.91 -20.72
N ALA A 15 -13.34 -15.83 -20.97
CA ALA A 15 -13.65 -17.17 -21.46
C ALA A 15 -14.44 -18.00 -20.44
N ALA A 16 -14.08 -17.92 -19.15
CA ALA A 16 -14.83 -18.57 -18.08
C ALA A 16 -16.23 -17.96 -17.91
N GLY A 17 -16.34 -16.62 -17.95
CA GLY A 17 -17.62 -15.92 -17.92
C GLY A 17 -18.53 -16.28 -19.09
N ALA A 18 -18.00 -16.29 -20.31
CA ALA A 18 -18.72 -16.74 -21.50
C ALA A 18 -19.14 -18.21 -21.39
N GLY A 19 -18.26 -19.07 -20.86
CA GLY A 19 -18.55 -20.47 -20.60
C GLY A 19 -19.74 -20.67 -19.65
N VAL A 20 -19.78 -19.93 -18.54
CA VAL A 20 -20.91 -19.97 -17.59
C VAL A 20 -22.21 -19.46 -18.22
N VAL A 21 -22.15 -18.37 -18.99
CA VAL A 21 -23.33 -17.82 -19.69
C VAL A 21 -23.87 -18.83 -20.71
N ILE A 22 -22.99 -19.48 -21.48
CA ILE A 22 -23.37 -20.51 -22.46
C ILE A 22 -23.98 -21.73 -21.75
N LEU A 23 -23.42 -22.14 -20.61
CA LEU A 23 -23.93 -23.27 -19.83
C LEU A 23 -25.31 -22.97 -19.23
N LEU A 24 -25.51 -21.77 -18.68
CA LEU A 24 -26.80 -21.32 -18.17
C LEU A 24 -27.83 -21.18 -19.30
N TRP A 25 -27.42 -20.69 -20.47
CA TRP A 25 -28.28 -20.62 -21.65
C TRP A 25 -28.63 -22.02 -22.20
N ALA A 26 -27.68 -22.95 -22.22
CA ALA A 26 -27.91 -24.35 -22.61
C ALA A 26 -28.86 -25.07 -21.64
N LEU A 27 -28.72 -24.82 -20.33
CA LEU A 27 -29.64 -25.33 -19.32
C LEU A 27 -31.03 -24.69 -19.46
N ALA A 28 -31.12 -23.38 -19.67
CA ALA A 28 -32.39 -22.67 -19.85
C ALA A 28 -33.11 -23.04 -21.15
N SER A 29 -32.36 -23.31 -22.23
CA SER A 29 -32.92 -23.74 -23.53
C SER A 29 -33.26 -25.23 -23.57
N GLY A 30 -32.59 -26.05 -22.75
CA GLY A 30 -32.91 -27.46 -22.52
C GLY A 30 -34.18 -27.67 -21.69
N VAL A 31 -34.53 -26.71 -20.82
CA VAL A 31 -35.86 -26.64 -20.17
C VAL A 31 -36.87 -26.09 -21.18
N ARG A 32 -37.17 -26.88 -22.22
CA ARG A 32 -38.39 -26.66 -23.00
C ARG A 32 -39.55 -26.88 -22.04
N ARG A 33 -40.27 -25.80 -21.70
CA ARG A 33 -41.54 -25.89 -20.99
C ARG A 33 -42.40 -26.92 -21.74
N PRO A 34 -42.82 -28.04 -21.12
CA PRO A 34 -43.75 -28.95 -21.77
C PRO A 34 -44.94 -28.09 -22.20
N GLY A 35 -45.23 -28.10 -23.51
CA GLY A 35 -46.30 -27.30 -24.07
C GLY A 35 -47.57 -27.62 -23.31
N GLY A 36 -48.03 -26.68 -22.48
CA GLY A 36 -49.27 -26.84 -21.72
C GLY A 36 -50.37 -27.21 -22.70
N VAL A 37 -51.20 -28.18 -22.31
CA VAL A 37 -52.36 -28.63 -23.08
C VAL A 37 -53.18 -27.39 -23.45
N ARG A 38 -53.17 -27.02 -24.73
CA ARG A 38 -53.91 -25.86 -25.23
C ARG A 38 -55.39 -26.15 -25.03
N GLY A 39 -55.98 -25.53 -24.01
CA GLY A 39 -57.43 -25.42 -23.90
C GLY A 39 -58.03 -24.64 -25.09
N PRO A 40 -59.37 -24.53 -25.17
CA PRO A 40 -60.04 -23.79 -26.24
C PRO A 40 -59.48 -22.38 -26.38
N ASP A 41 -59.23 -21.95 -27.62
CA ASP A 41 -58.59 -20.66 -27.90
C ASP A 41 -59.60 -19.52 -27.71
N ILE A 42 -59.72 -19.05 -26.46
CA ILE A 42 -60.63 -17.94 -26.10
C ILE A 42 -59.95 -16.62 -26.49
N PRO A 43 -60.64 -15.74 -27.26
CA PRO A 43 -60.14 -14.41 -27.61
C PRO A 43 -59.69 -13.63 -26.36
N SER A 44 -58.59 -12.88 -26.47
CA SER A 44 -57.97 -12.19 -25.33
C SER A 44 -58.93 -11.30 -24.53
N ALA A 45 -59.94 -10.72 -25.18
CA ALA A 45 -60.95 -9.86 -24.57
C ALA A 45 -62.04 -10.60 -23.78
N MET A 46 -62.18 -11.93 -23.91
CA MET A 46 -63.20 -12.75 -23.22
C MET A 46 -62.62 -13.63 -22.11
N ARG A 47 -61.31 -13.54 -21.84
CA ARG A 47 -60.69 -14.27 -20.73
C ARG A 47 -61.00 -13.56 -19.42
N SER A 48 -61.18 -14.33 -18.34
CA SER A 48 -61.25 -13.76 -16.99
C SER A 48 -59.97 -12.99 -16.67
N ALA A 49 -60.10 -11.88 -15.92
CA ALA A 49 -58.94 -11.17 -15.42
C ALA A 49 -58.08 -12.13 -14.57
N PRO A 50 -56.74 -12.08 -14.68
CA PRO A 50 -55.84 -12.83 -13.80
C PRO A 50 -56.11 -12.50 -12.34
N SER A 51 -55.89 -13.46 -11.43
CA SER A 51 -55.94 -13.15 -10.00
C SER A 51 -54.73 -12.32 -9.59
N ASP A 52 -54.82 -11.65 -8.43
CA ASP A 52 -53.71 -10.84 -7.90
C ASP A 52 -52.44 -11.69 -7.69
N GLU A 53 -52.64 -12.94 -7.22
CA GLU A 53 -51.56 -13.89 -7.01
C GLU A 53 -50.84 -14.25 -8.32
N ASP A 54 -51.56 -14.38 -9.43
CA ASP A 54 -50.97 -14.67 -10.75
C ASP A 54 -50.07 -13.52 -11.25
N LEU A 55 -50.34 -12.29 -10.82
CA LEU A 55 -49.56 -11.10 -11.20
C LEU A 55 -48.38 -10.85 -10.26
N GLU A 56 -48.57 -11.03 -8.95
CA GLU A 56 -47.61 -10.65 -7.91
C GLU A 56 -46.54 -11.72 -7.64
N VAL A 57 -46.90 -13.01 -7.70
CA VAL A 57 -45.95 -14.12 -7.49
C VAL A 57 -44.75 -14.08 -8.45
N PRO A 58 -44.91 -13.94 -9.79
CA PRO A 58 -43.77 -13.99 -10.70
C PRO A 58 -42.83 -12.79 -10.55
N VAL A 59 -43.37 -11.61 -10.20
CA VAL A 59 -42.57 -10.41 -9.94
C VAL A 59 -41.76 -10.59 -8.67
N ARG A 60 -42.40 -11.06 -7.59
CA ARG A 60 -41.75 -11.32 -6.30
C ARG A 60 -40.66 -12.39 -6.40
N GLU A 61 -40.95 -13.52 -7.04
CA GLU A 61 -39.97 -14.60 -7.22
C GLU A 61 -38.75 -14.13 -8.01
N LYS A 62 -38.97 -13.33 -9.06
CA LYS A 62 -37.89 -12.73 -9.83
C LYS A 62 -36.98 -11.85 -8.96
N LEU A 63 -37.57 -10.99 -8.11
CA LEU A 63 -36.80 -10.13 -7.21
C LEU A 63 -36.02 -10.94 -6.17
N TYR A 64 -36.62 -11.98 -5.58
CA TYR A 64 -35.92 -12.86 -4.64
C TYR A 64 -34.77 -13.64 -5.29
N ILE A 65 -34.95 -14.10 -6.53
CA ILE A 65 -33.88 -14.76 -7.28
C ILE A 65 -32.71 -13.79 -7.50
N TRP A 66 -32.96 -12.53 -7.88
CA TRP A 66 -31.91 -11.52 -8.02
C TRP A 66 -31.20 -11.24 -6.70
N GLY A 67 -31.95 -11.10 -5.61
CA GLY A 67 -31.37 -10.93 -4.27
C GLY A 67 -30.47 -12.10 -3.87
N LEU A 68 -30.93 -13.33 -4.08
CA LEU A 68 -30.15 -14.55 -3.79
C LEU A 68 -28.86 -14.59 -4.62
N ILE A 69 -28.94 -14.29 -5.92
CA ILE A 69 -27.77 -14.24 -6.81
C ILE A 69 -26.74 -13.23 -6.28
N THR A 70 -27.16 -12.02 -5.93
CA THR A 70 -26.24 -11.00 -5.39
C THR A 70 -25.60 -11.45 -4.07
N VAL A 71 -26.36 -12.08 -3.17
CA VAL A 71 -25.84 -12.61 -1.91
C VAL A 71 -24.82 -13.71 -2.16
N LEU A 72 -25.10 -14.66 -3.08
CA LEU A 72 -24.17 -15.73 -3.43
C LEU A 72 -22.89 -15.19 -4.08
N ILE A 73 -23.01 -14.18 -4.95
CA ILE A 73 -21.85 -13.50 -5.54
C ILE A 73 -21.00 -12.87 -4.44
N MET A 74 -21.60 -12.09 -3.53
CA MET A 74 -20.85 -11.44 -2.44
C MET A 74 -20.23 -12.45 -1.47
N ALA A 75 -20.96 -13.53 -1.14
CA ALA A 75 -20.50 -14.59 -0.26
C ALA A 75 -19.25 -15.31 -0.80
N VAL A 76 -19.09 -15.40 -2.12
CA VAL A 76 -17.88 -15.95 -2.76
C VAL A 76 -16.82 -14.87 -3.00
N TRP A 77 -17.23 -13.69 -3.46
CA TRP A 77 -16.34 -12.60 -3.85
C TRP A 77 -15.52 -12.07 -2.66
N VAL A 78 -16.14 -11.86 -1.50
CA VAL A 78 -15.45 -11.30 -0.33
C VAL A 78 -14.31 -12.23 0.15
N PRO A 79 -14.53 -13.54 0.39
CA PRO A 79 -13.42 -14.45 0.72
C PRO A 79 -12.32 -14.48 -0.34
N VAL A 80 -12.68 -14.42 -1.63
CA VAL A 80 -11.69 -14.39 -2.72
C VAL A 80 -10.82 -13.13 -2.66
N LEU A 81 -11.41 -11.96 -2.35
CA LEU A 81 -10.64 -10.74 -2.12
C LEU A 81 -9.69 -10.89 -0.93
N PHE A 82 -10.18 -11.40 0.21
CA PHE A 82 -9.36 -11.61 1.40
C PHE A 82 -8.16 -12.54 1.16
N LEU A 83 -8.29 -13.52 0.28
CA LEU A 83 -7.17 -14.39 -0.11
C LEU A 83 -6.11 -13.66 -0.95
N ARG A 84 -6.47 -12.60 -1.67
CA ARG A 84 -5.57 -11.79 -2.52
C ARG A 84 -5.02 -10.56 -1.80
N GLU A 85 -5.71 -10.08 -0.76
CA GLU A 85 -5.36 -8.93 0.07
C GLU A 85 -3.90 -8.94 0.52
N ASN A 86 -3.38 -10.09 0.98
CA ASN A 86 -2.00 -10.20 1.45
C ASN A 86 -0.95 -9.95 0.35
N THR A 87 -1.23 -10.37 -0.90
CA THR A 87 -0.30 -10.12 -2.01
C THR A 87 -0.37 -8.66 -2.45
N THR A 88 -1.58 -8.12 -2.60
CA THR A 88 -1.78 -6.72 -2.99
C THR A 88 -1.18 -5.77 -1.96
N ASN A 89 -1.41 -6.01 -0.67
CA ASN A 89 -0.83 -5.18 0.39
C ASN A 89 0.70 -5.19 0.38
N LYS A 90 1.33 -6.33 0.09
CA LYS A 90 2.80 -6.41 -0.02
C LYS A 90 3.32 -5.65 -1.22
N GLU A 91 2.69 -5.81 -2.38
CA GLU A 91 3.06 -5.11 -3.62
C GLU A 91 2.89 -3.60 -3.46
N ASP A 92 1.78 -3.15 -2.87
CA ASP A 92 1.50 -1.74 -2.62
C ASP A 92 2.51 -1.15 -1.64
N ILE A 93 2.83 -1.83 -0.52
CA ILE A 93 3.85 -1.39 0.43
C ILE A 93 5.22 -1.26 -0.24
N GLN A 94 5.61 -2.23 -1.08
CA GLN A 94 6.87 -2.18 -1.81
C GLN A 94 6.92 -1.02 -2.81
N GLY A 95 5.83 -0.79 -3.55
CA GLY A 95 5.71 0.32 -4.48
C GLY A 95 5.76 1.70 -3.78
N LEU A 96 5.06 1.83 -2.66
CA LEU A 96 5.08 3.03 -1.83
C LEU A 96 6.48 3.29 -1.25
N LEU A 97 7.15 2.26 -0.74
CA LEU A 97 8.51 2.37 -0.21
C LEU A 97 9.51 2.76 -1.32
N ALA A 98 9.43 2.12 -2.49
CA ALA A 98 10.30 2.45 -3.62
C ALA A 98 10.12 3.92 -4.07
N THR A 99 8.88 4.39 -4.14
CA THR A 99 8.58 5.79 -4.49
C THR A 99 9.05 6.74 -3.39
N SER A 100 8.92 6.35 -2.12
CA SER A 100 9.40 7.13 -0.96
C SER A 100 10.93 7.29 -0.98
N VAL A 101 11.66 6.19 -1.25
CA VAL A 101 13.12 6.21 -1.42
C VAL A 101 13.54 7.11 -2.59
N GLU A 102 12.83 7.05 -3.73
CA GLU A 102 13.12 7.90 -4.88
C GLU A 102 12.89 9.39 -4.58
N ARG A 103 11.76 9.75 -3.95
CA ARG A 103 11.52 11.14 -3.53
C ARG A 103 12.55 11.61 -2.49
N GLY A 104 12.95 10.73 -1.58
CA GLY A 104 14.02 10.99 -0.62
C GLY A 104 15.36 11.24 -1.30
N HIS A 105 15.70 10.47 -2.33
CA HIS A 105 16.89 10.71 -3.15
C HIS A 105 16.83 12.08 -3.84
N LEU A 106 15.74 12.38 -4.55
CA LEU A 106 15.55 13.69 -5.21
C LEU A 106 15.63 14.87 -4.23
N THR A 107 15.16 14.69 -3.00
CA THR A 107 15.27 15.67 -1.91
C THR A 107 16.73 16.00 -1.56
N THR A 108 17.66 15.06 -1.72
CA THR A 108 19.09 15.28 -1.43
C THR A 108 19.82 16.08 -2.51
N LEU A 109 19.30 16.06 -3.74
CA LEU A 109 19.88 16.75 -4.90
C LEU A 109 19.57 18.26 -4.86
N PRO A 110 20.29 19.08 -5.64
CA PRO A 110 19.97 20.50 -5.79
C PRO A 110 18.54 20.72 -6.32
N GLY A 111 17.87 21.73 -5.78
CA GLY A 111 16.60 22.22 -6.31
C GLY A 111 16.81 23.02 -7.61
N ASN A 112 16.14 22.62 -8.68
CA ASN A 112 16.13 23.31 -9.98
C ASN A 112 14.75 23.15 -10.65
N GLU A 113 14.61 23.60 -11.91
CA GLU A 113 13.35 23.49 -12.65
C GLU A 113 12.88 22.05 -12.86
N GLU A 114 13.80 21.08 -13.00
CA GLU A 114 13.49 19.65 -13.13
C GLU A 114 13.21 18.97 -11.79
N ASN A 115 13.87 19.40 -10.71
CA ASN A 115 13.80 18.83 -9.37
C ASN A 115 13.36 19.89 -8.36
N GLN A 116 12.05 20.13 -8.29
CA GLN A 116 11.46 21.16 -7.42
C GLN A 116 11.46 20.79 -5.94
N ILE A 117 11.75 19.53 -5.59
CA ILE A 117 11.78 19.02 -4.22
C ILE A 117 13.20 18.94 -3.64
N GLY A 118 14.22 19.35 -4.41
CA GLY A 118 15.62 19.26 -4.01
C GLY A 118 16.03 20.32 -2.98
N PHE A 119 16.70 19.89 -1.92
CA PHE A 119 17.25 20.74 -0.85
C PHE A 119 18.77 20.77 -0.80
N ASN A 120 19.44 20.07 -1.72
CA ASN A 120 20.89 20.10 -1.89
C ASN A 120 21.69 19.62 -0.66
N CYS A 121 21.25 18.54 -0.01
CA CYS A 121 21.96 17.91 1.11
C CYS A 121 23.39 17.48 0.71
N GLU A 122 23.57 17.06 -0.55
CA GLU A 122 24.86 16.65 -1.09
C GLU A 122 25.91 17.77 -1.10
N ARG A 123 25.49 19.04 -1.06
CA ARG A 123 26.42 20.18 -0.97
C ARG A 123 27.37 20.07 0.21
N CYS A 124 26.90 19.59 1.35
CA CYS A 124 27.72 19.41 2.54
C CYS A 124 28.12 17.94 2.74
N HIS A 125 27.21 17.00 2.48
CA HIS A 125 27.47 15.57 2.70
C HIS A 125 28.20 14.87 1.55
N GLY A 126 28.54 15.59 0.48
CA GLY A 126 29.16 15.04 -0.71
C GLY A 126 28.18 14.23 -1.59
N PRO A 127 28.58 13.93 -2.84
CA PRO A 127 27.77 13.12 -3.74
C PRO A 127 27.52 11.72 -3.16
N GLY A 128 26.27 11.27 -3.13
CA GLY A 128 25.89 10.00 -2.51
C GLY A 128 26.05 9.96 -0.99
N LEU A 129 26.13 11.13 -0.34
CA LEU A 129 26.09 11.33 1.11
C LEU A 129 27.21 10.64 1.91
N HIS A 130 28.42 10.54 1.34
CA HIS A 130 29.58 9.90 1.97
C HIS A 130 30.22 10.71 3.11
N GLY A 131 29.73 11.91 3.41
CA GLY A 131 30.27 12.84 4.41
C GLY A 131 31.45 13.66 3.90
N GLY A 132 32.02 14.51 4.75
CA GLY A 132 33.11 15.38 4.33
C GLY A 132 33.48 16.43 5.37
N GLN A 133 33.95 17.58 4.90
CA GLN A 133 34.29 18.73 5.73
C GLN A 133 33.66 19.97 5.11
N ASN A 134 33.10 20.84 5.95
CA ASN A 134 32.63 22.16 5.54
C ASN A 134 33.24 23.23 6.44
N VAL A 135 33.19 24.49 6.02
CA VAL A 135 33.63 25.64 6.80
C VAL A 135 32.40 26.37 7.34
N TYR A 136 32.29 26.44 8.66
CA TYR A 136 31.25 27.18 9.36
C TYR A 136 31.88 28.20 10.31
N ASN A 137 31.55 29.48 10.12
CA ASN A 137 32.10 30.59 10.92
C ASN A 137 33.63 30.59 11.03
N GLY A 138 34.32 30.29 9.92
CA GLY A 138 35.79 30.23 9.85
C GLY A 138 36.44 28.96 10.42
N ASN A 139 35.66 28.05 11.01
CA ASN A 139 36.14 26.77 11.52
C ASN A 139 35.75 25.62 10.58
N VAL A 140 36.64 24.64 10.43
CA VAL A 140 36.33 23.41 9.70
C VAL A 140 35.47 22.51 10.60
N VAL A 141 34.25 22.21 10.14
CA VAL A 141 33.31 21.30 10.79
C VAL A 141 33.25 20.01 9.99
N VAL A 142 33.35 18.88 10.71
CA VAL A 142 33.21 17.55 10.10
C VAL A 142 31.74 17.28 9.81
N VAL A 143 31.45 16.97 8.56
CA VAL A 143 30.13 16.56 8.08
C VAL A 143 30.07 15.03 8.14
N PRO A 144 29.10 14.44 8.88
CA PRO A 144 29.04 13.00 9.09
C PRO A 144 28.73 12.24 7.79
N ASN A 145 29.28 11.03 7.67
CA ASN A 145 28.94 10.10 6.61
C ASN A 145 27.56 9.49 6.88
N LEU A 146 26.60 9.78 6.00
CA LEU A 146 25.23 9.30 6.18
C LEU A 146 25.07 7.84 5.76
N GLN A 147 25.99 7.27 4.98
CA GLN A 147 26.00 5.84 4.63
C GLN A 147 26.32 4.94 5.84
N THR A 148 26.80 5.50 6.95
CA THR A 148 27.13 4.73 8.16
C THR A 148 26.43 5.24 9.42
N VAL A 149 25.49 6.18 9.28
CA VAL A 149 24.82 6.85 10.42
C VAL A 149 24.12 5.86 11.33
N CYS A 150 23.53 4.81 10.76
CA CYS A 150 22.85 3.75 11.51
C CYS A 150 23.78 2.74 12.17
N GLY A 151 25.09 2.97 12.15
CA GLY A 151 26.05 2.24 12.95
C GLY A 151 26.31 2.86 14.33
N GLY A 152 25.76 4.05 14.59
CA GLY A 152 25.88 4.74 15.87
C GLY A 152 27.33 5.00 16.27
N ALA A 153 27.61 4.87 17.58
CA ALA A 153 28.92 5.14 18.16
C ALA A 153 30.06 4.33 17.53
N ASP A 154 29.81 3.06 17.17
CA ASP A 154 30.79 2.16 16.54
C ASP A 154 31.30 2.68 15.19
N PHE A 155 30.52 3.53 14.53
CA PHE A 155 30.81 4.09 13.20
C PHE A 155 31.06 5.61 13.24
N GLY A 156 31.34 6.17 14.42
CA GLY A 156 31.70 7.59 14.60
C GLY A 156 30.50 8.52 14.81
N HIS A 157 29.31 7.98 15.11
CA HIS A 157 28.08 8.75 15.34
C HIS A 157 27.55 8.52 16.76
N PRO A 158 28.25 8.97 17.81
CA PRO A 158 27.92 8.64 19.21
C PRO A 158 26.59 9.23 19.71
N LEU A 159 26.05 10.23 19.00
CA LEU A 159 24.76 10.85 19.33
C LEU A 159 23.57 10.13 18.68
N ILE A 160 23.82 9.13 17.83
CA ILE A 160 22.78 8.34 17.17
C ILE A 160 22.69 7.00 17.90
N THR A 161 21.61 6.82 18.63
CA THR A 161 21.31 5.61 19.40
C THR A 161 20.13 4.83 18.83
N ASP A 162 19.22 5.51 18.14
CA ASP A 162 18.12 4.90 17.40
C ASP A 162 17.79 5.67 16.10
N LEU A 163 16.77 5.21 15.36
CA LEU A 163 16.28 5.88 14.16
C LEU A 163 15.67 7.27 14.45
N GLN A 164 15.08 7.45 15.64
CA GLN A 164 14.45 8.70 16.01
C GLN A 164 15.48 9.82 16.19
N ASP A 165 16.70 9.51 16.63
CA ASP A 165 17.81 10.46 16.67
C ASP A 165 18.17 10.98 15.28
N VAL A 166 18.15 10.13 14.25
CA VAL A 166 18.37 10.54 12.86
C VAL A 166 17.26 11.48 12.39
N ILE A 167 16.00 11.11 12.63
CA ILE A 167 14.83 11.92 12.30
C ILE A 167 14.91 13.29 13.00
N ASN A 168 15.19 13.29 14.30
CA ASN A 168 15.29 14.50 15.11
C ASN A 168 16.44 15.39 14.65
N THR A 169 17.60 14.82 14.31
CA THR A 169 18.76 15.57 13.80
C THR A 169 18.45 16.25 12.48
N ILE A 170 17.73 15.58 11.56
CA ILE A 170 17.28 16.18 10.30
C ILE A 170 16.24 17.27 10.58
N ALA A 171 15.25 16.99 11.43
CA ALA A 171 14.17 17.91 11.72
C ALA A 171 14.66 19.21 12.38
N GLN A 172 15.53 19.09 13.38
CA GLN A 172 16.00 20.19 14.22
C GLN A 172 17.30 20.82 13.70
N GLY A 173 18.03 20.14 12.82
CA GLY A 173 19.39 20.51 12.45
C GLY A 173 20.37 20.25 13.59
N ARG A 174 21.58 20.80 13.46
CA ARG A 174 22.64 20.64 14.47
C ARG A 174 23.17 22.00 14.91
N THR A 175 22.91 22.34 16.17
CA THR A 175 23.32 23.62 16.76
C THR A 175 24.84 23.77 16.70
N GLY A 176 25.32 24.96 16.32
CA GLY A 176 26.74 25.27 16.21
C GLY A 176 27.41 24.73 14.94
N THR A 177 26.62 24.20 13.98
CA THR A 177 27.14 23.77 12.66
C THR A 177 26.33 24.39 11.52
N ASP A 178 26.76 24.13 10.29
CA ASP A 178 26.14 24.58 9.05
C ASP A 178 24.87 23.81 8.67
N MET A 179 24.44 22.84 9.49
CA MET A 179 23.27 22.00 9.21
C MET A 179 22.02 22.66 9.82
N PRO A 180 21.16 23.30 9.01
CA PRO A 180 19.97 23.98 9.51
C PRO A 180 18.91 22.97 9.93
N SER A 181 17.86 23.45 10.59
CA SER A 181 16.63 22.69 10.72
C SER A 181 15.94 22.55 9.36
N TRP A 182 15.44 21.35 9.07
CA TRP A 182 14.71 21.09 7.83
C TRP A 182 13.21 20.98 8.03
N SER A 183 12.74 20.62 9.23
CA SER A 183 11.30 20.50 9.48
C SER A 183 10.63 21.85 9.64
N VAL A 184 9.43 22.01 9.07
CA VAL A 184 8.53 23.15 9.31
C VAL A 184 8.28 23.41 10.80
N ARG A 185 8.31 22.36 11.64
CA ARG A 185 8.14 22.47 13.10
C ARG A 185 9.27 23.22 13.80
N TYR A 186 10.44 23.24 13.17
CA TYR A 186 11.67 23.87 13.66
C TYR A 186 12.14 24.99 12.73
N SER A 187 11.24 25.65 12.00
CA SER A 187 11.53 26.74 11.05
C SER A 187 12.27 26.34 9.76
N GLY A 188 12.25 25.04 9.42
CA GLY A 188 12.67 24.54 8.11
C GLY A 188 11.53 24.53 7.08
N ALA A 189 11.79 23.94 5.91
CA ALA A 189 10.89 23.98 4.76
C ALA A 189 10.25 22.62 4.41
N MET A 190 10.67 21.53 5.04
CA MET A 190 10.17 20.18 4.81
C MET A 190 9.02 19.84 5.76
N ASP A 191 7.97 19.22 5.22
CA ASP A 191 6.95 18.57 6.03
C ASP A 191 7.41 17.21 6.58
N ASP A 192 6.57 16.59 7.42
CA ASP A 192 6.89 15.30 8.05
C ASP A 192 7.02 14.16 7.02
N GLN A 193 6.30 14.21 5.89
CA GLN A 193 6.36 13.19 4.85
C GLN A 193 7.66 13.29 4.06
N GLN A 194 8.11 14.49 3.73
CA GLN A 194 9.40 14.72 3.05
C GLN A 194 10.57 14.27 3.92
N ILE A 195 10.50 14.51 5.23
CA ILE A 195 11.51 13.99 6.18
C ILE A 195 11.48 12.46 6.20
N GLN A 196 10.31 11.84 6.22
CA GLN A 196 10.20 10.38 6.19
C GLN A 196 10.75 9.79 4.89
N ASP A 197 10.47 10.41 3.75
CA ASP A 197 11.01 10.01 2.44
C ASP A 197 12.53 10.09 2.42
N LEU A 198 13.09 11.21 2.91
CA LEU A 198 14.53 11.38 3.06
C LEU A 198 15.16 10.32 3.99
N VAL A 199 14.53 10.02 5.11
CA VAL A 199 14.99 8.99 6.05
C VAL A 199 14.95 7.60 5.42
N ASN A 200 13.89 7.28 4.67
CA ASN A 200 13.80 6.02 3.92
C ASN A 200 14.92 5.89 2.89
N TYR A 201 15.26 6.98 2.19
CA TYR A 201 16.43 7.01 1.32
C TYR A 201 17.74 6.78 2.09
N ILE A 202 17.95 7.47 3.21
CA ILE A 202 19.14 7.27 4.06
C ILE A 202 19.26 5.81 4.52
N LEU A 203 18.15 5.18 4.91
CA LEU A 203 18.12 3.76 5.28
C LEU A 203 18.51 2.86 4.11
N SER A 204 18.07 3.19 2.88
CA SER A 204 18.37 2.41 1.68
C SER A 204 19.86 2.42 1.28
N ILE A 205 20.61 3.44 1.68
CA ILE A 205 22.04 3.61 1.34
C ILE A 205 23.00 3.19 2.46
N GLN A 206 22.50 2.62 3.57
CA GLN A 206 23.35 2.20 4.69
C GLN A 206 24.32 1.09 4.27
N LYS A 207 25.60 1.26 4.64
CA LYS A 207 26.69 0.29 4.44
C LYS A 207 27.10 -0.41 5.74
N VAL A 208 26.22 -0.37 6.74
CA VAL A 208 26.41 -1.00 8.05
C VAL A 208 25.85 -2.43 8.00
N PRO A 209 26.56 -3.46 8.50
CA PRO A 209 26.00 -4.80 8.61
C PRO A 209 24.70 -4.81 9.41
N GLU A 210 23.69 -5.57 8.97
CA GLU A 210 22.35 -5.58 9.57
C GLU A 210 22.37 -5.83 11.08
N LEU A 211 23.24 -6.73 11.58
CA LEU A 211 23.39 -7.02 13.01
C LEU A 211 23.90 -5.82 13.84
N LYS A 212 24.53 -4.83 13.21
CA LYS A 212 25.01 -3.59 13.84
C LYS A 212 24.17 -2.37 13.49
N ASN A 213 23.10 -2.54 12.71
CA ASN A 213 22.27 -1.45 12.25
C ASN A 213 21.24 -1.09 13.34
N ILE A 214 21.56 -0.09 14.15
CA ILE A 214 20.70 0.37 15.25
C ILE A 214 19.39 1.05 14.77
N CYS A 215 19.29 1.42 13.50
CA CYS A 215 18.06 1.99 12.95
C CYS A 215 17.02 0.92 12.59
N LEU A 216 17.44 -0.32 12.33
CA LEU A 216 16.54 -1.43 11.99
C LEU A 216 16.08 -2.21 13.23
N HIS A 217 16.87 -2.15 14.31
CA HIS A 217 16.55 -2.81 15.57
C HIS A 217 16.10 -1.76 16.57
N ALA A 218 14.81 -1.73 16.90
CA ALA A 218 14.36 -0.93 18.04
C ALA A 218 15.13 -1.34 19.30
N PRO A 219 15.49 -0.40 20.21
CA PRO A 219 15.92 -0.79 21.53
C PRO A 219 14.81 -1.66 22.12
N SER A 220 15.20 -2.87 22.57
CA SER A 220 14.26 -3.88 23.05
C SER A 220 13.36 -3.23 24.09
N ALA A 221 12.10 -2.99 23.75
CA ALA A 221 11.11 -2.64 24.75
C ALA A 221 11.14 -3.75 25.81
N PRO A 222 11.20 -3.44 27.12
CA PRO A 222 11.10 -4.47 28.13
C PRO A 222 9.80 -5.23 27.87
N SER A 223 9.89 -6.56 27.76
CA SER A 223 8.77 -7.42 27.45
C SER A 223 7.73 -7.36 28.59
N SER A 224 6.83 -6.40 28.55
CA SER A 224 5.67 -6.36 29.41
C SER A 224 4.47 -6.89 28.63
N SER A 225 4.36 -8.20 28.56
CA SER A 225 3.08 -8.89 28.45
C SER A 225 3.08 -9.99 29.50
N PRO A 226 2.37 -9.81 30.62
CA PRO A 226 2.12 -10.91 31.53
C PRO A 226 1.21 -11.89 30.78
N SER A 227 1.70 -13.11 30.56
CA SER A 227 0.87 -14.25 30.16
C SER A 227 -0.33 -14.35 31.11
N PRO A 228 -1.57 -14.57 30.61
CA PRO A 228 -2.69 -14.82 31.49
C PRO A 228 -2.45 -16.14 32.21
N SER A 229 -2.15 -16.07 33.51
CA SER A 229 -2.13 -17.23 34.39
C SER A 229 -3.54 -17.81 34.45
N SER A 230 -3.75 -18.95 33.81
CA SER A 230 -4.86 -19.83 34.13
C SER A 230 -4.77 -20.20 35.61
N SER A 231 -5.76 -19.81 36.38
CA SER A 231 -5.97 -20.23 37.77
C SER A 231 -7.17 -21.21 37.82
N PRO A 232 -7.21 -22.08 38.85
CA PRO A 232 -7.77 -23.43 38.81
C PRO A 232 -9.30 -23.53 38.88
#